data_AF-A0A815ADW9-F1
#
_entry.id   AF-A0A815ADW9-F1
#
_cell.length_a   1.000
_cell.length_b   1.000
_cell.length_c   1.000
_cell.angle_alpha   90.00
_cell.angle_beta   90.00
_cell.angle_gamma   90.00
#
_symmetry.space_group_name_H-M   'P 1'
#
loop_
_entity.id
_entity.type
_entity.pdbx_description
1 polymer ?
#
loop_
_entity_poly.entity_id
_entity_poly.type
_entity_poly.pdbx_seq_one_letter_code
_entity_poly.pdbx_strand_id
1 'polypeptide(L)' 'VWRLNWLADRSERGWKQSLSMMVNYRYYSFDRIDRNSIDYIDKQKIQIDEQVSKLL' A
#
# COMPACT_ATOMS: atom_id res chain seq x y z
N VAL A 1 0.15 3.68 1.48
CA VAL A 1 0.77 2.60 0.69
C VAL A 1 2.28 2.73 0.76
N TRP A 2 3.00 1.71 1.25
CA TRP A 2 4.45 1.83 1.44
C TRP A 2 5.26 1.27 0.28
N ARG A 3 4.97 0.04 -0.18
CA ARG A 3 5.74 -0.57 -1.26
C ARG A 3 4.89 -1.45 -2.14
N LEU A 4 5.13 -1.39 -3.44
CA LEU A 4 4.60 -2.34 -4.42
C LEU A 4 5.66 -3.40 -4.72
N ASN A 5 5.27 -4.68 -4.65
CA ASN A 5 6.16 -5.81 -4.90
C ASN A 5 5.69 -6.59 -6.13
N TRP A 6 6.56 -6.68 -7.12
CA TRP A 6 6.37 -7.52 -8.31
C TRP A 6 6.75 -8.98 -8.01
N LEU A 7 5.99 -9.94 -8.54
CA LEU A 7 6.19 -11.38 -8.37
C LEU A 7 6.36 -11.85 -6.90
N ALA A 8 5.61 -11.24 -5.99
CA ALA A 8 5.69 -11.50 -4.56
C ALA A 8 4.90 -12.73 -4.12
N ASP A 9 3.74 -13.00 -4.75
CA ASP A 9 2.98 -14.24 -4.54
C ASP A 9 2.88 -15.05 -5.84
N ARG A 10 3.75 -16.05 -5.98
CA ARG A 10 3.82 -16.91 -7.18
C ARG A 10 2.91 -18.14 -7.11
N SER A 11 2.05 -18.24 -6.11
CA SER A 11 1.02 -19.29 -6.08
C SER A 11 0.06 -19.14 -7.26
N GLU A 12 -0.62 -20.22 -7.65
CA GLU A 12 -1.65 -20.16 -8.69
C GLU A 12 -2.72 -19.11 -8.36
N ARG A 13 -3.06 -18.97 -7.07
CA ARG A 13 -3.99 -17.95 -6.58
C ARG A 13 -3.44 -16.53 -6.77
N GLY A 14 -2.20 -16.27 -6.38
CA GLY A 14 -1.56 -14.96 -6.53
C GLY A 14 -1.54 -14.50 -7.99
N TRP A 15 -1.23 -15.41 -8.91
CA TRP A 15 -1.32 -15.15 -10.35
C TRP A 15 -2.74 -14.77 -10.79
N LYS A 16 -3.76 -15.54 -10.38
CA LYS A 16 -5.17 -15.29 -10.75
C LYS A 16 -5.74 -14.01 -10.14
N GLN A 17 -5.29 -13.60 -8.96
CA GLN A 17 -5.86 -12.46 -8.22
C GLN A 17 -5.24 -11.12 -8.62
N SER A 18 -3.93 -11.07 -8.79
CA SER A 18 -3.21 -9.80 -8.94
C SER A 18 -1.95 -9.92 -9.81
N LEU A 19 -1.85 -10.94 -10.67
CA LEU A 19 -0.63 -11.22 -11.45
C LEU A 19 0.62 -11.28 -10.56
N SER A 20 0.48 -11.92 -9.39
CA SER A 20 1.52 -12.06 -8.37
C SER A 20 2.00 -10.76 -7.72
N MET A 21 1.27 -9.65 -7.89
CA MET A 21 1.59 -8.38 -7.22
C MET A 21 1.08 -8.37 -5.78
N MET A 22 1.91 -7.88 -4.87
CA MET A 22 1.56 -7.69 -3.46
C MET A 22 1.96 -6.29 -2.99
N VAL A 23 1.23 -5.75 -2.02
CA VAL A 23 1.47 -4.42 -1.44
C VAL A 23 1.86 -4.56 0.02
N ASN A 24 2.87 -3.80 0.46
CA ASN A 24 3.13 -3.61 1.89
C ASN A 24 2.49 -2.31 2.39
N TYR A 25 1.73 -2.43 3.48
CA TYR A 25 1.30 -1.31 4.32
C TYR A 25 2.20 -1.25 5.55
N ARG A 26 2.71 -0.05 5.87
CA ARG A 26 3.62 0.15 7.00
C ARG A 26 3.01 1.07 8.03
N TYR A 27 2.99 0.60 9.27
CA TYR A 27 2.53 1.35 10.44
C TYR A 27 3.78 1.78 11.22
N TYR A 28 4.13 3.07 11.16
CA TYR A 28 5.38 3.60 11.71
C TYR A 28 5.27 3.99 13.20
N SER A 29 4.39 4.93 13.52
CA SER A 29 4.16 5.45 14.87
C SER A 29 2.67 5.73 15.07
N PHE A 30 2.17 5.59 16.30
CA PHE A 30 0.76 5.79 16.62
C PHE A 30 0.22 7.14 16.14
N ASP A 31 0.96 8.23 16.34
CA ASP A 31 0.57 9.57 15.86
C ASP A 31 0.33 9.64 14.34
N ARG A 32 1.11 8.88 13.55
CA ARG A 32 0.95 8.82 12.10
C ARG A 32 -0.24 7.94 11.71
N ILE A 33 -0.55 6.91 12.49
CA ILE A 33 -1.67 6.00 12.19
C ILE A 33 -2.98 6.77 12.30
N ASP A 34 -3.18 7.51 13.40
CA ASP A 34 -4.42 8.26 13.62
C ASP A 34 -4.62 9.34 12.56
N ARG A 35 -3.56 10.09 12.25
CA ARG A 35 -3.59 11.11 11.17
C ARG A 35 -3.88 10.49 9.82
N ASN A 36 -3.25 9.36 9.48
CA ASN A 36 -3.48 8.68 8.21
C ASN A 36 -4.92 8.15 8.11
N SER A 37 -5.49 7.68 9.23
CA SER A 37 -6.87 7.22 9.29
C SER A 37 -7.85 8.36 9.05
N ILE A 38 -7.68 9.48 9.77
CA ILE A 38 -8.51 10.69 9.61
C ILE A 38 -8.39 11.24 8.18
N ASP A 39 -7.18 11.39 7.66
CA ASP A 39 -6.96 11.87 6.28
C ASP A 39 -7.63 10.96 5.24
N TYR A 40 -7.61 9.63 5.46
CA TYR A 40 -8.25 8.68 4.56
C TYR A 40 -9.78 8.77 4.60
N ILE A 41 -10.37 8.86 5.79
CA ILE A 41 -11.83 8.89 5.95
C ILE A 41 -12.40 10.26 5.54
N ASP A 42 -11.84 11.34 6.08
CA ASP A 42 -12.45 12.67 5.96
C ASP A 42 -12.09 13.37 4.64
N LYS A 43 -10.87 13.12 4.14
CA LYS A 43 -10.31 13.84 2.99
C LYS A 43 -10.09 12.95 1.77
N GLN A 44 -10.39 11.65 1.88
CA GLN A 44 -10.10 10.65 0.85
C GLN A 44 -8.63 10.67 0.41
N LYS A 45 -7.73 11.08 1.31
CA LYS A 45 -6.32 11.25 1.03
C LYS A 45 -5.55 10.00 1.46
N ILE A 46 -4.93 9.34 0.49
CA ILE A 46 -4.06 8.18 0.76
C ILE A 46 -2.62 8.65 0.87
N GLN A 47 -2.00 8.37 2.00
CA GLN A 47 -0.57 8.60 2.18
C GLN A 47 0.22 7.51 1.45
N ILE A 48 1.08 7.89 0.50
CA ILE A 48 1.88 6.98 -0.32
C ILE A 48 3.37 7.28 -0.16
N ASP A 49 4.20 6.23 -0.21
CA ASP A 49 5.66 6.36 -0.23
C ASP A 49 6.14 6.83 -1.61
N GLU A 50 7.34 7.41 -1.65
CA GLU A 50 7.95 7.93 -2.87
C GLU A 50 8.08 6.86 -3.96
N GLN A 51 8.40 5.61 -3.60
CA GLN A 51 8.50 4.50 -4.56
C GLN A 51 7.19 4.30 -5.32
N VAL A 52 6.06 4.42 -4.64
CA VAL A 52 4.73 4.25 -5.23
C VAL A 52 4.31 5.53 -5.96
N SER A 53 4.63 6.71 -5.42
CA SER A 53 4.32 7.98 -6.06
C SER A 53 5.00 8.15 -7.42
N LYS A 54 6.18 7.57 -7.63
CA LYS A 54 6.93 7.64 -8.90
C LYS A 54 6.34 6.80 -10.03
N LEU A 55 5.37 5.94 -9.73
CA LEU A 55 4.70 5.07 -10.71
C LEU A 55 3.36 5.64 -11.21
N LEU A 56 2.96 6.82 -10.68
CA LEU A 56 1.78 7.58 -11.10
C LEU A 56 2.18 8.62 -12.15
#